data_AF-A0A8T6ZYJ4-F1
#
_entry.id   AF-A0A8T6ZYJ4-F1
#
_cell.length_a   1.000
_cell.length_b   1.000
_cell.length_c   1.000
_cell.angle_alpha   90.00
_cell.angle_beta   90.00
_cell.angle_gamma   90.00
#
_symmetry.space_group_name_H-M   'P 1'
#
loop_
_entity.id
_entity.type
_entity.pdbx_description
1 polymer ?
#
loop_
_entity_poly.entity_id
_entity_poly.type
_entity_poly.pdbx_seq_one_letter_code
_entity_poly.pdbx_strand_id
1 'polypeptide(L)'
;MASRLPLSPFLPIVLAGCAATPPDPNLARTPACDQDVRCFYQRSIRSFRVLDNRTVVVLVGRDQCPFKLELDGFFCDLNMASFLSFNDVDGRICRWDRTIVGTGPFSRADEYCRVSQVTPMTDDELLEAYATSGMVPPLPARGAGELEVVGEEPSEQELVAPEAAGGASETMPGTEPAI
;
A
#
# COMPACT_ATOMS: atom_id res chain seq x y z
N MET A 1 58.04 18.28 -24.40
CA MET A 1 57.56 16.88 -24.54
C MET A 1 56.03 16.93 -24.53
N ALA A 2 55.42 16.69 -25.69
CA ALA A 2 53.98 16.76 -25.90
C ALA A 2 53.43 15.34 -25.92
N SER A 3 52.52 15.01 -24.99
CA SER A 3 51.80 13.73 -25.00
C SER A 3 50.31 13.97 -25.14
N ARG A 4 49.75 13.20 -26.08
CA ARG A 4 48.45 13.35 -26.74
C ARG A 4 47.35 12.73 -25.88
N LEU A 5 46.19 13.40 -25.82
CA LEU A 5 44.94 12.85 -25.30
C LEU A 5 44.24 12.02 -26.40
N PRO A 6 43.80 10.78 -26.14
CA PRO A 6 43.02 10.01 -27.10
C PRO A 6 41.55 10.45 -27.12
N LEU A 7 41.06 10.73 -28.33
CA LEU A 7 39.66 10.89 -28.70
C LEU A 7 38.90 9.59 -28.39
N SER A 8 37.86 9.68 -27.56
CA SER A 8 36.90 8.59 -27.34
C SER A 8 35.79 8.65 -28.40
N PRO A 9 35.44 7.53 -29.07
CA PRO A 9 34.41 7.51 -30.09
C PRO A 9 33.00 7.55 -29.47
N PHE A 10 32.12 8.32 -30.13
CA PHE A 10 30.70 8.46 -29.87
C PHE A 10 29.97 7.11 -29.87
N LEU A 11 29.26 6.81 -28.78
CA LEU A 11 28.35 5.68 -28.66
C LEU A 11 26.96 6.10 -29.21
N PRO A 12 26.37 5.42 -30.19
CA PRO A 12 25.04 5.74 -30.68
C PRO A 12 23.97 5.36 -29.63
N ILE A 13 23.15 6.33 -29.25
CA ILE A 13 21.99 6.16 -28.38
C ILE A 13 20.90 5.45 -29.19
N VAL A 14 20.70 4.16 -28.93
CA VAL A 14 19.55 3.40 -29.43
C VAL A 14 18.33 3.79 -28.59
N LEU A 15 17.43 4.58 -29.19
CA LEU A 15 16.10 4.88 -28.64
C LEU A 15 15.23 3.61 -28.70
N ALA A 16 15.28 2.82 -27.62
CA ALA A 16 14.30 1.77 -27.40
C ALA A 16 12.97 2.42 -26.97
N GLY A 17 12.00 2.47 -27.88
CA GLY A 17 10.63 2.88 -27.57
C GLY A 17 9.95 1.84 -26.69
N CYS A 18 9.57 2.22 -25.48
CA CYS A 18 8.69 1.41 -24.63
C CYS A 18 7.31 1.36 -25.28
N ALA A 19 6.93 0.21 -25.84
CA ALA A 19 5.53 -0.06 -26.14
C ALA A 19 4.75 -0.07 -24.82
N ALA A 20 3.82 0.87 -24.67
CA ALA A 20 2.90 0.91 -23.54
C ALA A 20 1.91 -0.26 -23.69
N THR A 21 2.18 -1.35 -22.99
CA THR A 21 1.23 -2.46 -22.87
C THR A 21 0.03 -1.96 -22.07
N PRO A 22 -1.22 -2.13 -22.57
CA PRO A 22 -2.39 -1.75 -21.80
C PRO A 22 -2.43 -2.55 -20.49
N PRO A 23 -2.73 -1.92 -19.34
CA PRO A 23 -2.80 -2.61 -18.07
C PRO A 23 -3.90 -3.68 -18.12
N ASP A 24 -3.54 -4.92 -17.79
CA ASP A 24 -4.47 -6.03 -17.68
C ASP A 24 -5.47 -5.73 -16.55
N PRO A 25 -6.79 -5.68 -16.81
CA PRO A 25 -7.79 -5.31 -15.81
C PRO A 25 -7.87 -6.31 -14.64
N ASN A 26 -7.29 -7.51 -14.76
CA ASN A 26 -7.21 -8.48 -13.67
C ASN A 26 -5.95 -8.36 -12.80
N LEU A 27 -4.96 -7.53 -13.18
CA LEU A 27 -3.77 -7.24 -12.37
C LEU A 27 -3.95 -6.03 -11.44
N ALA A 28 -5.06 -5.30 -11.55
CA ALA A 28 -5.41 -4.18 -10.66
C ALA A 28 -6.11 -4.62 -9.36
N ARG A 29 -6.14 -5.93 -9.07
CA ARG A 29 -6.49 -6.42 -7.74
C ARG A 29 -5.17 -6.73 -7.03
N THR A 30 -4.64 -5.73 -6.34
CA THR A 30 -3.60 -5.95 -5.33
C THR A 30 -4.07 -7.13 -4.48
N PRO A 31 -3.27 -8.20 -4.32
CA PRO A 31 -3.63 -9.32 -3.46
C PRO A 31 -4.10 -8.75 -2.12
N ALA A 32 -5.37 -8.97 -1.81
CA ALA A 32 -6.01 -8.38 -0.65
C ALA A 32 -5.24 -8.84 0.58
N CYS A 33 -4.52 -7.92 1.20
CA CYS A 33 -3.85 -8.18 2.45
C CYS A 33 -4.88 -8.68 3.45
N ASP A 34 -4.61 -9.82 4.07
CA ASP A 34 -5.52 -10.40 5.03
C ASP A 34 -5.59 -9.49 6.26
N GLN A 35 -6.68 -8.71 6.35
CA GLN A 35 -6.90 -7.74 7.41
C GLN A 35 -7.20 -8.39 8.75
N ASP A 36 -7.52 -9.69 8.76
CA ASP A 36 -7.75 -10.42 10.00
C ASP A 36 -6.43 -10.79 10.69
N VAL A 37 -5.30 -10.72 9.96
CA VAL A 37 -3.98 -11.04 10.48
C VAL A 37 -3.39 -9.82 11.20
N ARG A 38 -3.40 -9.87 12.55
CA ARG A 38 -2.86 -8.81 13.43
C ARG A 38 -1.39 -8.96 13.79
N CYS A 39 -0.70 -9.91 13.15
CA CYS A 39 0.68 -10.23 13.46
C CYS A 39 1.46 -10.61 12.21
N PHE A 40 2.72 -10.24 12.14
CA PHE A 40 3.60 -10.65 11.06
C PHE A 40 5.00 -10.98 11.57
N TYR A 41 5.77 -11.72 10.76
CA TYR A 41 7.15 -12.02 11.10
C TYR A 41 8.07 -10.85 10.74
N GLN A 42 9.03 -10.53 11.61
CA GLN A 42 10.03 -9.49 11.38
C GLN A 42 10.77 -9.69 10.04
N ARG A 43 11.15 -10.93 9.72
CA ARG A 43 11.83 -11.30 8.46
C ARG A 43 11.01 -11.02 7.20
N SER A 44 9.70 -10.81 7.35
CA SER A 44 8.80 -10.52 6.23
C SER A 44 8.74 -9.02 5.93
N ILE A 45 9.31 -8.14 6.78
CA ILE A 45 9.40 -6.71 6.51
C ILE A 45 10.34 -6.49 5.33
N ARG A 46 9.84 -5.82 4.28
CA ARG A 46 10.63 -5.48 3.08
C ARG A 46 11.11 -4.05 3.09
N SER A 47 10.27 -3.16 3.59
CA SER A 47 10.56 -1.73 3.66
C SER A 47 9.70 -1.09 4.74
N PHE A 48 10.09 0.12 5.14
CA PHE A 48 9.36 0.91 6.10
C PHE A 48 9.32 2.38 5.65
N ARG A 49 8.35 3.12 6.18
CA ARG A 49 8.16 4.55 6.02
C ARG A 49 7.75 5.14 7.35
N VAL A 50 8.51 6.11 7.84
CA VAL A 50 8.20 6.82 9.07
C VAL A 50 7.18 7.90 8.76
N LEU A 51 5.97 7.81 9.31
CA LEU A 51 4.93 8.83 9.11
C LEU A 51 5.09 9.99 10.09
N ASP A 52 5.45 9.68 11.33
CA ASP A 52 5.61 10.63 12.43
C ASP A 52 6.67 10.09 13.42
N ASN A 53 6.95 10.83 14.49
CA ASN A 53 7.90 10.44 15.54
C ASN A 53 7.60 9.07 16.15
N ARG A 54 6.33 8.65 16.18
CA ARG A 54 5.89 7.39 16.82
C ARG A 54 5.10 6.46 15.91
N THR A 55 4.98 6.80 14.63
CA THR A 55 4.17 6.02 13.69
C THR A 55 5.01 5.64 12.50
N VAL A 56 5.08 4.34 12.23
CA VAL A 56 5.78 3.79 11.07
C VAL A 56 4.85 2.86 10.32
N VAL A 57 4.85 2.97 8.99
CA VAL A 57 4.25 1.96 8.12
C VAL A 57 5.33 1.00 7.69
N VAL A 58 5.07 -0.30 7.84
CA VAL A 58 5.93 -1.36 7.31
C VAL A 58 5.20 -2.10 6.20
N LEU A 59 5.94 -2.41 5.13
CA LEU A 59 5.44 -3.20 4.00
C LEU A 59 5.93 -4.64 4.18
N VAL A 60 4.99 -5.58 4.26
CA VAL A 60 5.23 -6.96 4.69
C VAL A 60 4.93 -7.95 3.56
N GLY A 61 5.78 -8.97 3.46
CA GLY A 61 5.56 -10.10 2.57
C GLY A 61 6.06 -9.86 1.14
N ARG A 62 5.56 -10.68 0.20
CA ARG A 62 5.84 -10.50 -1.24
C ARG A 62 4.93 -9.45 -1.85
N ASP A 63 3.73 -9.38 -1.31
CA ASP A 63 2.61 -8.56 -1.76
C ASP A 63 2.66 -7.13 -1.18
N GLN A 64 3.70 -6.82 -0.39
CA GLN A 64 3.96 -5.50 0.20
C GLN A 64 2.78 -4.95 1.02
N CYS A 65 2.15 -5.80 1.81
CA CYS A 65 1.01 -5.42 2.63
C CYS A 65 1.38 -4.34 3.65
N PRO A 66 0.68 -3.19 3.67
CA PRO A 66 0.97 -2.12 4.61
C PRO A 66 0.39 -2.41 5.99
N PHE A 67 1.24 -2.28 7.00
CA PHE A 67 0.86 -2.32 8.41
C PHE A 67 1.29 -1.03 9.09
N LYS A 68 0.36 -0.34 9.73
CA LYS A 68 0.64 0.78 10.62
C LYS A 68 1.09 0.23 11.97
N LEU A 69 2.28 0.65 12.41
CA LEU A 69 2.78 0.42 13.75
C LEU A 69 2.74 1.73 14.52
N GLU A 70 2.08 1.70 15.66
CA GLU A 70 2.16 2.77 16.65
C GLU A 70 3.13 2.34 17.73
N LEU A 71 4.08 3.21 18.02
CA LEU A 71 5.11 2.97 19.02
C LEU A 71 4.81 3.77 20.29
N ASP A 72 5.08 3.15 21.43
CA ASP A 72 5.04 3.78 22.73
C ASP A 72 6.39 3.63 23.44
N GLY A 73 6.76 4.60 24.27
CA GLY A 73 8.03 4.57 25.00
C GLY A 73 8.66 5.95 25.22
N PHE A 74 9.90 5.91 25.71
CA PHE A 74 10.72 7.11 25.96
C PHE A 74 11.71 7.30 24.81
N PHE A 75 11.86 8.56 24.36
CA PHE A 75 12.76 8.96 23.27
C PHE A 75 12.52 8.25 21.94
N CYS A 76 11.25 7.97 21.62
CA CYS A 76 10.83 7.50 20.30
C CYS A 76 10.75 8.65 19.31
N ASP A 77 11.90 9.07 18.80
CA ASP A 77 11.99 9.96 17.66
C ASP A 77 12.41 9.15 16.42
N LEU A 78 11.42 8.74 15.64
CA LEU A 78 11.63 8.03 14.39
C LEU A 78 12.01 8.95 13.22
N ASN A 79 11.86 10.28 13.32
CA ASN A 79 12.02 11.17 12.16
C ASN A 79 13.47 11.17 11.61
N MET A 80 14.45 10.83 12.45
CA MET A 80 15.85 10.72 12.06
C MET A 80 16.31 9.28 11.81
N ALA A 81 15.41 8.30 11.90
CA ALA A 81 15.74 6.89 11.77
C ALA A 81 16.01 6.52 10.30
N SER A 82 17.29 6.31 9.97
CA SER A 82 17.70 5.74 8.67
C SER A 82 17.57 4.21 8.63
N PHE A 83 17.44 3.59 9.81
CA PHE A 83 17.33 2.14 9.98
C PHE A 83 16.40 1.82 11.14
N LEU A 84 15.64 0.74 11.02
CA LEU A 84 14.84 0.19 12.11
C LEU A 84 15.25 -1.25 12.39
N SER A 85 15.63 -1.53 13.64
CA SER A 85 15.70 -2.89 14.16
C SER A 85 14.43 -3.20 14.93
N PHE A 86 13.92 -4.39 14.73
CA PHE A 86 12.92 -4.98 15.61
C PHE A 86 13.63 -6.08 16.41
N ASN A 87 13.44 -6.09 17.72
CA ASN A 87 13.98 -7.13 18.60
C ASN A 87 12.81 -7.75 19.34
N ASP A 88 12.47 -8.96 18.93
CA ASP A 88 11.44 -9.78 19.54
C ASP A 88 11.98 -11.19 19.79
N VAL A 89 11.50 -11.85 20.85
CA VAL A 89 11.96 -13.20 21.22
C VAL A 89 11.46 -14.24 20.21
N ASP A 90 10.23 -14.08 19.72
CA ASP A 90 9.58 -15.02 18.81
C ASP A 90 9.76 -14.60 17.34
N GLY A 91 10.36 -13.43 17.10
CA GLY A 91 10.54 -12.85 15.77
C GLY A 91 9.22 -12.51 15.07
N ARG A 92 8.13 -12.48 15.82
CA ARG A 92 6.80 -12.07 15.41
C ARG A 92 6.53 -10.70 16.03
N ILE A 93 5.77 -9.89 15.32
CA ILE A 93 5.37 -8.55 15.75
C ILE A 93 3.85 -8.55 15.78
N CYS A 94 3.29 -8.46 16.98
CA CYS A 94 1.86 -8.43 17.23
C CYS A 94 1.42 -7.12 17.91
N ARG A 95 0.11 -6.95 18.05
CA ARG A 95 -0.46 -5.90 18.90
C ARG A 95 -0.11 -6.14 20.38
N TRP A 96 0.34 -5.09 21.07
CA TRP A 96 0.84 -5.13 22.47
C TRP A 96 1.99 -6.11 22.71
N ASP A 97 2.81 -6.31 21.70
CA ASP A 97 3.96 -7.19 21.84
C ASP A 97 5.07 -6.53 22.68
N ARG A 98 6.02 -7.35 23.12
CA ARG A 98 7.23 -6.87 23.80
C ARG A 98 8.33 -6.49 22.81
N THR A 99 8.03 -6.48 21.51
CA THR A 99 8.95 -6.09 20.45
C THR A 99 9.51 -4.70 20.71
N ILE A 100 10.83 -4.62 20.83
CA ILE A 100 11.56 -3.37 20.98
C ILE A 100 11.99 -2.89 19.59
N VAL A 101 11.75 -1.62 19.29
CA VAL A 101 12.15 -0.95 18.05
C VAL A 101 13.34 -0.05 18.34
N GLY A 102 14.45 -0.27 17.63
CA GLY A 102 15.64 0.58 17.68
C GLY A 102 15.83 1.34 16.37
N THR A 103 16.36 2.56 16.44
CA THR A 103 16.46 3.51 15.31
C THR A 103 17.86 3.59 14.69
N GLY A 104 18.67 2.55 14.85
CA GLY A 104 20.02 2.47 14.28
C GLY A 104 21.08 1.95 15.26
N PRO A 105 22.34 1.87 14.81
CA PRO A 105 23.44 1.36 15.63
C PRO A 105 23.82 2.27 16.81
N PHE A 106 23.33 3.51 16.83
CA PHE A 106 23.61 4.50 17.88
C PHE A 106 22.47 4.66 18.89
N SER A 107 21.43 3.82 18.81
CA SER A 107 20.34 3.83 19.78
C SER A 107 20.91 3.54 21.17
N ARG A 108 20.58 4.37 22.15
CA ARG A 108 21.07 4.17 23.52
C ARG A 108 20.28 3.07 24.21
N ALA A 109 20.88 2.42 25.21
CA ALA A 109 20.23 1.32 25.93
C ALA A 109 19.00 1.76 26.75
N ASP A 110 18.88 3.05 27.05
CA ASP A 110 17.74 3.68 27.74
C ASP A 110 16.65 4.17 26.78
N GLU A 111 16.91 4.19 25.48
CA GLU A 111 15.94 4.51 24.43
C GLU A 111 15.25 3.21 23.99
N TYR A 112 14.05 2.96 24.51
CA TYR A 112 13.25 1.81 24.10
C TYR A 112 11.89 2.26 23.60
N CYS A 113 11.64 1.97 22.33
CA CYS A 113 10.32 2.07 21.72
C CYS A 113 9.72 0.69 21.64
N ARG A 114 8.45 0.55 21.99
CA ARG A 114 7.74 -0.71 21.93
C ARG A 114 6.56 -0.58 21.00
N VAL A 115 6.26 -1.66 20.29
CA VAL A 115 5.07 -1.72 19.45
C VAL A 115 3.83 -1.76 20.34
N SER A 116 3.03 -0.70 20.33
CA SER A 116 1.80 -0.62 21.09
C SER A 116 0.61 -1.15 20.27
N GLN A 117 0.51 -0.71 19.01
CA GLN A 117 -0.53 -1.17 18.10
C GLN A 117 0.03 -1.60 16.74
N VAL A 118 -0.64 -2.61 16.18
CA VAL A 118 -0.42 -3.11 14.83
C VAL A 118 -1.76 -3.13 14.13
N THR A 119 -1.89 -2.34 13.08
CA THR A 119 -3.13 -2.20 12.31
C THR A 119 -2.82 -2.45 10.84
N PRO A 120 -3.41 -3.49 10.20
CA PRO A 120 -3.31 -3.63 8.76
C PRO A 120 -3.98 -2.45 8.08
N MET A 121 -3.46 -2.03 6.93
CA MET A 121 -4.00 -0.93 6.15
C MET A 121 -4.41 -1.38 4.76
N THR A 122 -5.40 -0.72 4.17
CA THR A 122 -5.64 -0.76 2.72
C THR A 122 -4.71 0.20 1.98
N ASP A 123 -4.64 0.05 0.66
CA ASP A 123 -3.91 0.98 -0.20
C ASP A 123 -4.48 2.41 -0.11
N ASP A 124 -5.81 2.55 0.03
CA ASP A 124 -6.48 3.84 0.20
C ASP A 124 -6.12 4.47 1.56
N GLU A 125 -6.19 3.71 2.65
CA GLU A 125 -5.80 4.19 3.98
C GLU A 125 -4.32 4.58 4.03
N LEU A 126 -3.45 3.84 3.32
CA LEU A 126 -2.04 4.15 3.20
C LEU A 126 -1.83 5.50 2.50
N LEU A 127 -2.55 5.73 1.40
CA LEU A 127 -2.48 6.97 0.64
C LEU A 127 -2.97 8.16 1.46
N GLU A 128 -4.08 7.99 2.20
CA GLU A 128 -4.60 8.98 3.13
C GLU A 128 -3.60 9.32 4.25
N ALA A 129 -2.92 8.30 4.80
CA ALA A 129 -1.89 8.49 5.80
C ALA A 129 -0.68 9.27 5.26
N TYR A 130 -0.26 9.02 4.02
CA TYR A 130 0.82 9.78 3.37
C TYR A 130 0.43 11.22 3.01
N ALA A 131 -0.82 11.44 2.62
CA ALA A 131 -1.32 12.80 2.39
C ALA A 131 -1.35 13.58 3.72
N THR A 132 -1.79 12.94 4.80
CA THR A 132 -1.87 13.54 6.14
C THR A 132 -0.49 13.88 6.71
N SER A 133 0.52 13.04 6.45
CA SER A 133 1.91 13.30 6.88
C SER A 133 2.66 14.30 5.97
N GLY A 134 2.02 14.79 4.90
CA GLY A 134 2.63 15.72 3.96
C GLY A 134 3.68 15.11 3.03
N MET A 135 3.76 13.77 2.95
CA MET A 135 4.65 13.07 2.02
C MET A 135 4.16 13.14 0.58
N VAL A 136 2.85 13.19 0.39
CA VAL A 136 2.20 13.29 -0.91
C VAL A 136 1.40 14.59 -0.93
N PRO A 137 1.51 15.43 -1.97
CA PRO A 137 0.68 16.62 -2.08
C PRO A 137 -0.79 16.21 -2.05
N PRO A 138 -1.66 16.94 -1.31
CA PRO A 138 -3.07 16.60 -1.27
C PRO A 138 -3.61 16.56 -2.70
N LEU A 139 -4.44 15.57 -2.99
CA LEU A 139 -5.11 15.48 -4.29
C LEU A 139 -5.77 16.84 -4.55
N PRO A 140 -5.58 17.43 -5.75
CA PRO A 140 -6.23 18.68 -6.07
C PRO A 140 -7.72 18.48 -5.82
N ALA A 141 -8.37 19.47 -5.19
CA ALA A 141 -9.81 19.43 -5.02
C ALA A 141 -10.40 19.05 -6.37
N ARG A 142 -11.16 17.94 -6.43
CA ARG A 142 -11.98 17.67 -7.61
C ARG A 142 -12.72 18.97 -7.84
N GLY A 143 -12.50 19.60 -9.00
CA GLY A 143 -13.11 20.88 -9.34
C GLY A 143 -14.62 20.83 -9.09
N ALA A 144 -15.30 21.97 -9.15
CA ALA A 144 -16.71 22.13 -8.74
C ALA A 144 -17.72 21.15 -9.35
N GLY A 145 -17.30 20.22 -10.22
CA GLY A 145 -18.13 19.16 -10.74
C GLY A 145 -19.11 19.73 -11.74
N GLU A 146 -18.72 20.76 -12.50
CA GLU A 146 -19.41 21.11 -13.73
C GLU A 146 -19.25 19.92 -14.69
N LEU A 147 -20.17 18.98 -14.56
CA LEU A 147 -20.52 18.06 -15.62
C LEU A 147 -21.04 18.94 -16.75
N GLU A 148 -20.17 19.21 -17.73
CA GLU A 148 -20.60 19.72 -19.01
C GLU A 148 -21.43 18.60 -19.65
N VAL A 149 -22.75 18.67 -19.42
CA VAL A 149 -23.71 17.84 -20.13
C VAL A 149 -23.68 18.35 -21.56
N VAL A 150 -22.78 17.79 -22.37
CA VAL A 150 -22.83 17.94 -23.82
C VAL A 150 -24.18 17.38 -24.23
N GLY A 151 -25.09 18.29 -24.60
CA GLY A 151 -26.45 17.97 -24.98
C GLY A 151 -26.43 17.06 -26.20
N GLU A 152 -26.47 15.75 -25.95
CA GLU A 152 -26.90 14.79 -26.95
C GLU A 152 -28.43 14.88 -26.95
N GLU A 153 -28.96 15.53 -27.99
CA GLU A 153 -30.39 15.58 -28.24
C GLU A 153 -30.95 14.14 -28.20
N PRO A 154 -32.02 13.88 -27.44
CA PRO A 154 -32.61 12.56 -27.38
C PRO A 154 -33.18 12.25 -28.76
N SER A 155 -32.43 11.46 -29.54
CA SER A 155 -33.02 10.75 -30.67
C SER A 155 -34.06 9.79 -30.08
N GLU A 156 -35.30 10.07 -30.42
CA GLU A 156 -36.51 9.31 -30.14
C GLU A 156 -36.30 7.86 -30.59
N GLN A 157 -35.72 7.02 -29.73
CA GLN A 157 -35.66 5.58 -29.95
C GLN A 157 -36.91 4.96 -29.34
N GLU A 158 -37.87 4.82 -30.26
CA GLU A 158 -39.07 4.02 -30.25
C GLU A 158 -39.08 2.88 -29.21
N LEU A 159 -40.07 2.98 -28.34
CA LEU A 159 -40.43 2.05 -27.29
C LEU A 159 -40.80 0.67 -27.87
N VAL A 160 -39.85 -0.25 -28.00
CA VAL A 160 -40.17 -1.66 -28.27
C VAL A 160 -40.28 -2.40 -26.94
N ALA A 161 -41.52 -2.72 -26.57
CA ALA A 161 -41.87 -3.55 -25.43
C ALA A 161 -41.32 -4.98 -25.57
N PRO A 162 -40.60 -5.53 -24.59
CA PRO A 162 -40.44 -6.96 -24.47
C PRO A 162 -41.68 -7.56 -23.79
N GLU A 163 -42.44 -8.27 -24.62
CA GLU A 163 -43.53 -9.16 -24.24
C GLU A 163 -43.03 -10.28 -23.32
N ALA A 164 -43.89 -10.68 -22.38
CA ALA A 164 -43.60 -11.61 -21.31
C ALA A 164 -43.44 -13.07 -21.78
N ALA A 165 -42.43 -13.76 -21.23
CA ALA A 165 -42.41 -15.20 -20.99
C ALA A 165 -41.49 -15.43 -19.77
N GLY A 166 -41.89 -15.98 -18.64
CA GLY A 166 -42.73 -17.17 -18.45
C GLY A 166 -41.84 -18.40 -18.38
N GLY A 167 -41.50 -18.86 -17.16
CA GLY A 167 -40.82 -20.15 -16.94
C GLY A 167 -40.03 -20.20 -15.63
N ALA A 168 -40.62 -20.78 -14.58
CA ALA A 168 -40.17 -22.05 -13.95
C ALA A 168 -38.90 -21.90 -13.09
N SER A 169 -39.03 -21.84 -11.76
CA SER A 169 -39.10 -23.01 -10.87
C SER A 169 -37.76 -23.76 -10.81
N GLU A 170 -37.01 -23.56 -9.73
CA GLU A 170 -36.31 -24.67 -9.08
C GLU A 170 -36.01 -24.38 -7.61
N THR A 171 -36.77 -25.07 -6.77
CA THR A 171 -36.51 -25.34 -5.36
C THR A 171 -35.28 -26.23 -5.24
N MET A 172 -34.30 -25.89 -4.40
CA MET A 172 -33.39 -26.89 -3.84
C MET A 172 -33.44 -26.86 -2.30
N PRO A 173 -33.75 -28.00 -1.66
CA PRO A 173 -33.61 -28.19 -0.23
C PRO A 173 -32.26 -28.82 0.13
N GLY A 174 -31.76 -28.48 1.32
CA GLY A 174 -31.00 -29.40 2.17
C GLY A 174 -29.48 -29.33 2.11
N THR A 175 -28.86 -29.15 3.28
CA THR A 175 -27.67 -29.86 3.83
C THR A 175 -27.44 -29.23 5.23
N GLU A 176 -28.02 -29.80 6.28
CA GLU A 176 -27.42 -30.79 7.21
C GLU A 176 -26.41 -30.17 8.19
N PRO A 177 -26.65 -30.21 9.53
CA PRO A 177 -25.66 -29.85 10.54
C PRO A 177 -24.89 -31.08 11.00
N ALA A 178 -23.56 -31.02 10.95
CA ALA A 178 -22.67 -31.97 11.62
C ALA A 178 -22.12 -31.36 12.92
N ILE A 179 -22.57 -31.97 14.02
CA ILE A 179 -21.98 -32.14 15.37
C ILE A 179 -20.75 -31.28 15.73
#